data_AF-A0A956CRB1-F1
#
_entry.id   AF-A0A956CRB1-F1
#
_cell.length_a   1.000
_cell.length_b   1.000
_cell.length_c   1.000
_cell.angle_alpha   90.00
_cell.angle_beta   90.00
_cell.angle_gamma   90.00
#
_symmetry.space_group_name_H-M   'P 1'
#
loop_
_entity.id
_entity.type
_entity.pdbx_description
1 polymer ?
#
loop_
_entity_poly.entity_id
_entity_poly.type
_entity_poly.pdbx_seq_one_letter_code
_entity_poly.pdbx_strand_id
1 'polypeptide(L)' 'MAVPSNMMPLGTPAPAFSLPGTDGATYALDSFKDAKVLVVIFTCNHCPYAQAVEERLVSLQRDYADK' A
#
# COMPACT_ATOMS: atom_id res chain seq x y z
N MET A 1 -7.21 -20.17 8.28
CA MET A 1 -8.09 -20.10 7.10
C MET A 1 -7.86 -18.77 6.41
N ALA A 2 -7.80 -18.74 5.08
CA ALA A 2 -7.69 -17.49 4.33
C ALA A 2 -9.02 -16.73 4.37
N VAL A 3 -8.97 -15.41 4.54
CA VAL A 3 -10.13 -14.51 4.42
C VAL A 3 -9.95 -13.70 3.14
N PRO A 4 -10.90 -13.75 2.19
CA PRO A 4 -10.79 -12.98 0.95
C PRO A 4 -10.99 -11.48 1.21
N SER A 5 -10.55 -10.66 0.27
CA SER A 5 -10.77 -9.22 0.30
C SER A 5 -12.25 -8.87 0.13
N ASN A 6 -12.69 -7.82 0.83
CA ASN A 6 -13.96 -7.18 0.55
C ASN A 6 -13.77 -6.20 -0.61
N MET A 7 -14.42 -6.47 -1.74
CA MET A 7 -14.32 -5.61 -2.92
C MET A 7 -15.11 -4.32 -2.69
N MET A 8 -14.39 -3.19 -2.62
CA MET A 8 -15.02 -1.87 -2.65
C MET A 8 -15.43 -1.51 -4.08
N PRO A 9 -16.54 -0.77 -4.28
CA PRO A 9 -16.92 -0.27 -5.59
C PRO A 9 -15.79 0.54 -6.23
N LEU A 10 -15.53 0.31 -7.51
CA LEU A 10 -14.55 1.09 -8.26
C LEU A 10 -14.99 2.56 -8.33
N GLY A 11 -14.02 3.47 -8.27
CA GLY A 11 -14.28 4.91 -8.21
C GLY A 11 -14.60 5.45 -6.81
N THR A 12 -14.70 4.57 -5.79
CA THR A 12 -14.76 5.02 -4.39
C THR A 12 -13.52 5.86 -4.07
N PRO A 13 -13.68 7.11 -3.55
CA PRO A 13 -12.53 7.92 -3.14
C PRO A 13 -11.71 7.22 -2.06
N ALA A 14 -10.38 7.38 -2.13
CA ALA A 14 -9.48 6.87 -1.11
C ALA A 14 -9.83 7.50 0.25
N PRO A 15 -9.99 6.69 1.32
CA PRO A 15 -10.19 7.23 2.67
C PRO A 15 -8.99 8.06 3.12
N ALA A 16 -9.25 9.15 3.84
CA ALA A 16 -8.19 9.92 4.48
C ALA A 16 -7.49 9.07 5.56
N PHE A 17 -6.17 9.24 5.66
CA PHE A 17 -5.36 8.64 6.71
C PHE A 17 -4.29 9.62 7.19
N SER A 18 -3.75 9.37 8.38
CA SER A 18 -2.58 10.04 8.94
C SER A 18 -1.86 9.02 9.81
N LEU A 19 -0.76 8.45 9.32
CA LEU A 19 -0.10 7.29 9.92
C LEU A 19 1.41 7.52 10.06
N PRO A 20 2.06 7.04 11.14
CA PRO A 20 3.50 7.15 11.32
C PRO A 20 4.25 6.20 10.37
N GLY A 21 5.30 6.71 9.75
CA GLY A 21 6.27 5.94 8.97
C GLY A 21 7.39 5.37 9.82
N THR A 22 8.17 4.45 9.23
CA THR A 22 9.36 3.86 9.86
C THR A 22 10.53 4.83 9.98
N ASP A 23 10.47 5.94 9.26
CA ASP A 23 11.43 7.05 9.27
C ASP A 23 11.09 8.12 10.32
N GLY A 24 9.99 7.95 11.06
CA GLY A 24 9.51 8.90 12.06
C GLY A 24 8.68 10.06 11.48
N ALA A 25 8.49 10.13 10.16
CA ALA A 25 7.57 11.08 9.55
C ALA A 25 6.11 10.60 9.70
N THR A 26 5.14 11.50 9.52
CA THR A 26 3.72 11.13 9.42
C THR A 26 3.26 11.33 7.98
N TYR A 27 2.63 10.31 7.41
CA TYR A 27 2.12 10.31 6.05
C TYR A 27 0.60 10.40 6.04
N ALA A 28 0.07 11.29 5.21
CA ALA A 28 -1.35 11.43 4.93
C ALA A 28 -1.60 11.18 3.44
N LEU A 29 -2.87 11.07 3.04
CA LEU A 29 -3.24 10.90 1.62
C LEU A 29 -2.64 12.02 0.75
N ASP A 30 -2.66 13.26 1.26
CA ASP A 30 -2.10 14.44 0.59
C ASP A 30 -0.57 14.44 0.48
N SER A 31 0.14 13.61 1.26
CA SER A 31 1.59 13.46 1.15
C SER A 31 2.02 12.87 -0.20
N PHE A 32 1.08 12.28 -0.95
CA PHE A 32 1.31 11.60 -2.23
C PHE A 32 0.63 12.31 -3.41
N LYS A 33 0.17 13.55 -3.24
CA LYS A 33 -0.61 14.29 -4.25
C LYS A 33 0.08 14.48 -5.61
N ASP A 34 1.42 14.46 -5.63
CA ASP A 34 2.21 14.64 -6.84
C ASP A 34 2.39 13.32 -7.63
N ALA A 35 2.03 12.18 -7.04
CA ALA A 35 2.05 10.88 -7.70
C ALA A 35 0.83 10.71 -8.62
N LYS A 36 1.06 10.24 -9.86
CA LYS A 36 -0.03 9.94 -10.81
C LYS A 36 -0.94 8.82 -10.34
N VAL A 37 -0.37 7.85 -9.61
CA VAL A 37 -1.06 6.68 -9.08
C VAL A 37 -0.52 6.39 -7.69
N LEU A 38 -1.43 6.15 -6.74
CA LEU A 38 -1.10 5.69 -5.40
C LEU A 38 -1.64 4.26 -5.22
N VAL A 39 -0.78 3.34 -4.78
CA VAL A 39 -1.15 1.97 -4.43
C VAL A 39 -1.03 1.81 -2.92
N VAL A 40 -2.14 1.46 -2.25
CA VAL A 40 -2.17 1.20 -0.80
C VAL A 40 -2.24 -0.30 -0.57
N ILE A 41 -1.30 -0.84 0.19
CA ILE A 41 -1.18 -2.28 0.46
C ILE A 41 -1.34 -2.52 1.96
N PHE A 42 -2.36 -3.29 2.34
CA PHE A 42 -2.51 -3.79 3.70
C PHE A 42 -1.81 -5.15 3.81
N THR A 43 -0.76 -5.22 4.63
CA THR A 43 0.07 -6.43 4.81
C THR A 43 0.43 -6.65 6.28
N CYS A 44 1.06 -7.77 6.60
CA CYS A 44 1.62 -8.03 7.93
C CYS A 44 2.84 -8.96 7.86
N ASN A 45 3.66 -8.95 8.92
CA ASN A 45 4.96 -9.61 8.91
C ASN A 45 4.92 -11.13 9.10
N HIS A 46 3.79 -11.67 9.55
CA HIS A 46 3.67 -13.08 9.97
C HIS A 46 2.67 -13.90 9.14
N CYS A 47 1.95 -13.27 8.21
CA CYS A 47 1.03 -14.00 7.34
C CYS A 47 1.82 -14.72 6.24
N PRO A 48 1.61 -16.03 6.03
CA PRO A 48 2.32 -16.77 4.98
C PRO A 48 2.00 -16.23 3.58
N TYR A 49 0.80 -15.68 3.35
CA TYR A 49 0.44 -15.05 2.06
C TYR A 49 1.19 -13.73 1.84
N ALA A 50 1.42 -12.95 2.90
CA ALA A 50 2.16 -11.70 2.82
C ALA A 50 3.65 -11.97 2.55
N GLN A 51 4.24 -12.92 3.28
CA GLN A 51 5.63 -13.34 3.08
C GLN A 51 5.86 -13.88 1.66
N ALA A 52 4.90 -14.65 1.13
CA ALA A 52 5.01 -15.20 -0.22
C ALA A 52 5.02 -14.13 -1.33
N VAL A 53 4.44 -12.94 -1.11
CA VAL A 53 4.35 -11.87 -2.12
C VAL A 53 5.37 -10.74 -1.91
N GLU A 54 6.08 -10.72 -0.77
CA GLU A 54 6.96 -9.62 -0.36
C GLU A 54 7.97 -9.23 -1.44
N GLU A 55 8.74 -10.20 -1.96
CA GLU A 55 9.73 -9.96 -3.02
C GLU A 55 9.11 -9.36 -4.29
N ARG A 56 7.86 -9.75 -4.61
CA ARG A 56 7.15 -9.21 -5.77
C ARG A 56 6.75 -7.76 -5.53
N LEU A 57 6.35 -7.39 -4.32
CA LEU A 57 6.03 -6.00 -3.96
C LEU A 57 7.28 -5.12 -4.00
N VAL A 58 8.42 -5.63 -3.51
CA VAL A 58 9.72 -4.93 -3.59
C VAL A 58 10.13 -4.72 -5.06
N SER A 59 9.99 -5.74 -5.90
CA SER A 59 10.24 -5.61 -7.36
C SER A 59 9.32 -4.57 -7.98
N LEU A 60 8.03 -4.58 -7.66
CA LEU A 60 7.06 -3.62 -8.19
C LEU A 60 7.43 -2.18 -7.79
N GLN A 61 7.83 -1.95 -6.55
CA GLN A 61 8.27 -0.64 -6.10
C GLN A 61 9.49 -0.16 -6.91
N ARG A 62 10.49 -1.03 -7.15
CA ARG A 62 11.67 -0.69 -7.94
C ARG A 62 11.32 -0.36 -9.39
N ASP A 63 10.44 -1.14 -10.01
CA ASP A 63 10.03 -0.95 -11.41
C ASP A 63 9.36 0.42 -11.67
N TYR A 64 8.74 1.00 -10.63
CA TYR A 64 7.98 2.26 -10.72
C TYR A 64 8.60 3.41 -9.90
N ALA A 65 9.77 3.24 -9.31
CA ALA A 65 10.39 4.24 -8.44
C ALA A 65 10.64 5.59 -9.16
N ASP A 66 10.95 5.54 -10.46
CA ASP A 66 11.29 6.71 -11.27
C ASP A 66 10.16 7.15 -12.23
N LYS A 67 8.92 6.69 -12.01
CA LYS A 67 7.77 6.89 -12.92
C LYS A 67 6.75 7.90 -12.40
#